data_AF-A0A1Y1ZBL4-F1
#
_entry.id   AF-A0A1Y1ZBL4-F1
#
_cell.length_a   1.000
_cell.length_b   1.000
_cell.length_c   1.000
_cell.angle_alpha   90.00
_cell.angle_beta   90.00
_cell.angle_gamma   90.00
#
_symmetry.space_group_name_H-M   'P 1'
#
loop_
_entity.id
_entity.type
_entity.pdbx_description
1 polymer ?
#
loop_
_entity_poly.entity_id
_entity_poly.type
_entity_poly.pdbx_seq_one_letter_code
_entity_poly.pdbx_strand_id
1 'polypeptide(L)'
;MLSGKSFAVIFAFSMALPLVVDSHSWVDCMDWRFNSGKQSFDDNAGTCFGYARRFPVVYKGGKISPKYAFGSLDDTEASRHYKQSEEHPDDWPACSLGHKYKDGENEEVGADETRANPVDNAYGQNKWGPMTIAKPGQQLCVRWPAKNHQHEPNNIVYINMSPAPTSQDPTQRQLNQWTIAKLQYGNCFSGGSDKARCGGCFTIPQNRAPGDYLIQWRWRLIGSDNIPEWYTSCSDVRLGNGEGRGNTTIPAQPNSPSKTSGSKKNTKPTTKKTTSTRKKHTPTHKSKGHHKLQKKKTHKKSNH
;
A
#
# COMPACT_ATOMS: atom_id res chain seq x y z
N MET A 1 37.09 -31.69 61.08
CA MET A 1 35.71 -31.38 60.66
C MET A 1 35.76 -30.20 59.69
N LEU A 2 35.77 -30.45 58.38
CA LEU A 2 35.59 -29.42 57.36
C LEU A 2 34.51 -29.93 56.40
N SER A 3 33.32 -29.35 56.53
CA SER A 3 32.15 -29.66 55.71
C SER A 3 32.16 -28.75 54.49
N GLY A 4 32.40 -29.34 53.32
CA GLY A 4 32.42 -28.66 52.03
C GLY A 4 31.00 -28.33 51.55
N LYS A 5 30.75 -27.06 51.24
CA LYS A 5 29.51 -26.61 50.59
C LYS A 5 29.74 -26.51 49.09
N SER A 6 29.13 -27.41 48.33
CA SER A 6 29.06 -27.32 46.86
C SER A 6 28.11 -26.20 46.45
N PHE A 7 28.63 -25.17 45.80
CA PHE A 7 27.83 -24.15 45.12
C PHE A 7 27.46 -24.66 43.73
N ALA A 8 26.17 -24.94 43.51
CA ALA A 8 25.63 -25.20 42.18
C ALA A 8 25.49 -23.88 41.42
N VAL A 9 26.33 -23.66 40.41
CA VAL A 9 26.22 -22.52 39.49
C VAL A 9 25.19 -22.87 38.42
N ILE A 10 23.99 -22.31 38.53
CA ILE A 10 22.97 -22.37 37.47
C ILE A 10 23.34 -21.32 36.41
N PHE A 11 23.96 -21.76 35.32
CA PHE A 11 24.10 -20.92 34.11
C PHE A 11 22.74 -20.80 33.44
N ALA A 12 22.03 -19.70 33.74
CA ALA A 12 20.87 -19.29 32.97
C ALA A 12 21.35 -18.76 31.62
N PHE A 13 21.43 -19.64 30.62
CA PHE A 13 21.58 -19.26 29.22
C PHE A 13 20.29 -18.51 28.80
N SER A 14 20.28 -17.19 28.96
CA SER A 14 19.30 -16.33 28.30
C SER A 14 19.56 -16.41 26.81
N MET A 15 18.81 -17.28 26.12
CA MET A 15 18.74 -17.25 24.67
C MET A 15 18.04 -15.95 24.26
N ALA A 16 18.82 -14.90 24.00
CA ALA A 16 18.35 -13.74 23.29
C ALA A 16 18.06 -14.18 21.86
N LEU A 17 16.81 -14.55 21.58
CA LEU A 17 16.36 -14.75 20.21
C LEU A 17 16.43 -13.38 19.51
N PRO A 18 17.18 -13.25 18.40
CA PRO A 18 17.12 -12.04 17.61
C PRO A 18 15.68 -11.90 17.12
N LEU A 19 14.99 -10.85 17.58
CA LEU A 19 13.73 -10.46 17.01
C LEU A 19 14.03 -10.07 15.56
N VAL A 20 13.66 -10.94 14.62
CA VAL A 20 13.67 -10.65 13.20
C VAL A 20 12.59 -9.60 13.01
N VAL A 21 12.99 -8.32 12.98
CA VAL A 21 12.07 -7.22 12.78
C VAL A 21 11.86 -7.10 11.28
N ASP A 22 10.63 -7.38 10.86
CA ASP A 22 10.28 -7.31 9.46
C ASP A 22 10.26 -5.85 8.98
N SER A 23 10.78 -5.65 7.78
CA SER A 23 11.40 -4.39 7.39
C SER A 23 10.62 -3.73 6.25
N HIS A 24 9.45 -3.19 6.60
CA HIS A 24 8.40 -2.87 5.64
C HIS A 24 8.01 -1.40 5.60
N SER A 25 7.82 -0.85 4.40
CA SER A 25 7.45 0.55 4.22
C SER A 25 6.48 0.75 3.06
N TRP A 26 5.70 1.83 3.15
CA TRP A 26 4.63 2.16 2.21
C TRP A 26 4.31 3.65 2.24
N VAL A 27 3.55 4.12 1.26
CA VAL A 27 3.02 5.49 1.28
C VAL A 27 1.84 5.57 2.24
N ASP A 28 2.01 6.37 3.30
CA ASP A 28 0.93 6.78 4.19
C ASP A 28 0.15 7.97 3.61
N CYS A 29 0.85 8.91 2.97
CA CYS A 29 0.25 10.05 2.30
C CYS A 29 1.00 10.42 1.02
N MET A 30 0.28 10.64 -0.08
CA MET A 30 0.86 11.05 -1.38
C MET A 30 0.89 12.58 -1.57
N ASP A 31 -0.06 13.30 -0.97
CA ASP A 31 -0.14 14.77 -0.99
C ASP A 31 -0.23 15.32 0.43
N TRP A 32 0.90 15.26 1.13
CA TRP A 32 1.09 15.88 2.44
C TRP A 32 1.28 17.37 2.27
N ARG A 33 0.46 18.15 2.98
CA ARG A 33 0.54 19.61 2.99
C ARG A 33 0.89 20.09 4.38
N PHE A 34 2.02 20.77 4.48
CA PHE A 34 2.50 21.32 5.74
C PHE A 34 1.58 22.42 6.26
N ASN A 35 1.39 22.44 7.58
CA ASN A 35 0.80 23.56 8.31
C ASN A 35 1.77 24.74 8.26
N SER A 36 1.25 25.98 8.24
CA SER A 36 2.07 27.19 8.21
C SER A 36 3.10 27.17 9.35
N GLY A 37 4.38 27.27 8.99
CA GLY A 37 5.48 27.40 9.95
C GLY A 37 6.17 26.11 10.40
N LYS A 38 5.76 24.92 9.91
CA LYS A 38 6.48 23.66 10.22
C LYS A 38 6.62 22.77 8.99
N GLN A 39 7.83 22.67 8.45
CA GLN A 39 8.17 21.66 7.43
C GLN A 39 8.59 20.36 8.12
N SER A 40 7.61 19.64 8.67
CA SER A 40 7.79 18.31 9.26
C SER A 40 6.69 17.36 8.78
N PHE A 41 7.01 16.07 8.67
CA PHE A 41 6.04 15.02 8.36
C PHE A 41 5.30 14.49 9.59
N ASP A 42 5.48 15.13 10.75
CA ASP A 42 4.75 14.82 11.97
C ASP A 42 3.25 15.04 11.86
N ASP A 43 2.45 14.27 12.58
CA ASP A 43 0.98 14.31 12.45
C ASP A 43 0.36 15.68 12.75
N ASN A 44 1.02 16.51 13.55
CA ASN A 44 0.58 17.87 13.87
C ASN A 44 1.18 18.95 12.93
N ALA A 45 2.06 18.56 12.01
CA ALA A 45 2.79 19.47 11.14
C ALA A 45 2.19 19.58 9.73
N GLY A 46 1.11 18.87 9.44
CA GLY A 46 0.42 18.95 8.16
C GLY A 46 -0.86 18.13 8.10
N THR A 47 -1.38 17.95 6.90
CA THR A 47 -2.57 17.14 6.62
C THR A 47 -2.43 16.46 5.28
N CYS A 48 -3.00 15.26 5.15
CA CYS A 48 -2.98 14.51 3.92
C CYS A 48 -4.19 14.83 3.03
N PHE A 49 -3.93 15.22 1.78
CA PHE A 49 -4.93 15.59 0.76
C PHE A 49 -5.09 14.56 -0.35
N GLY A 50 -4.24 13.54 -0.37
CA GLY A 50 -4.24 12.51 -1.39
C GLY A 50 -3.54 11.26 -0.90
N TYR A 51 -4.14 10.10 -1.13
CA TYR A 51 -3.68 8.83 -0.61
C TYR A 51 -3.36 7.86 -1.74
N ALA A 52 -2.66 6.77 -1.40
CA ALA A 52 -2.54 5.63 -2.28
C ALA A 52 -3.90 4.92 -2.47
N ARG A 53 -4.03 4.10 -3.51
CA ARG A 53 -5.30 3.42 -3.86
C ARG A 53 -5.83 2.61 -2.69
N ARG A 54 -7.15 2.68 -2.46
CA ARG A 54 -7.86 1.98 -1.37
C ARG A 54 -7.21 2.13 0.01
N PHE A 55 -6.55 3.27 0.27
CA PHE A 55 -5.97 3.52 1.58
C PHE A 55 -7.09 3.70 2.62
N PRO A 56 -7.13 2.93 3.72
CA PRO A 56 -8.24 2.94 4.66
C PRO A 56 -8.26 4.22 5.51
N VAL A 57 -9.37 4.95 5.47
CA VAL A 57 -9.58 6.18 6.26
C VAL A 57 -10.92 6.15 6.99
N VAL A 58 -11.09 7.08 7.92
CA VAL A 58 -12.34 7.35 8.63
C VAL A 58 -12.77 8.79 8.33
N TYR A 59 -14.05 8.96 8.04
CA TYR A 59 -14.69 10.26 7.84
C TYR A 59 -15.47 10.63 9.10
N LYS A 60 -15.08 11.70 9.81
CA LYS A 60 -15.77 12.16 11.02
C LYS A 60 -15.86 13.68 11.04
N GLY A 61 -17.09 14.21 11.05
CA GLY A 61 -17.33 15.67 11.13
C GLY A 61 -16.67 16.46 10.00
N GLY A 62 -16.70 15.94 8.77
CA GLY A 62 -16.05 16.57 7.61
C GLY A 62 -14.52 16.51 7.62
N LYS A 63 -13.91 15.77 8.56
CA LYS A 63 -12.46 15.50 8.58
C LYS A 63 -12.18 14.07 8.12
N ILE A 64 -11.05 13.91 7.44
CA ILE A 64 -10.53 12.63 6.97
C ILE A 64 -9.29 12.33 7.80
N SER A 65 -9.21 11.13 8.37
CA SER A 65 -8.02 10.62 9.07
C SER A 65 -7.75 9.18 8.69
N PRO A 66 -6.50 8.70 8.68
CA PRO A 66 -6.20 7.28 8.57
C PRO A 66 -7.02 6.44 9.55
N LYS A 67 -7.49 5.26 9.12
CA LYS A 67 -8.23 4.31 9.99
C LYS A 67 -7.31 3.68 11.03
N TYR A 68 -6.03 3.50 10.68
CA TYR A 68 -5.00 2.89 11.51
C TYR A 68 -3.97 3.93 11.91
N ALA A 69 -3.22 3.64 12.97
CA ALA A 69 -2.13 4.52 13.39
C ALA A 69 -1.01 4.54 12.33
N PHE A 70 -0.27 5.65 12.29
CA PHE A 70 0.88 5.77 11.42
C PHE A 70 1.88 4.62 11.65
N GLY A 71 2.35 4.01 10.56
CA GLY A 71 3.31 2.90 10.63
C GLY A 71 2.74 1.60 11.21
N SER A 72 1.42 1.44 11.35
CA SER A 72 0.83 0.21 11.94
C SER A 72 0.03 -0.63 10.95
N LEU A 73 0.30 -0.50 9.65
CA LEU A 73 -0.40 -1.24 8.59
C LEU A 73 0.34 -2.53 8.21
N ASP A 74 1.27 -3.06 9.00
CA ASP A 74 1.92 -4.34 8.67
C ASP A 74 1.01 -5.54 8.96
N ASP A 75 0.37 -5.51 10.13
CA ASP A 75 -0.40 -6.66 10.66
C ASP A 75 -1.91 -6.51 10.51
N THR A 76 -2.36 -5.66 9.58
CA THR A 76 -3.79 -5.37 9.40
C THR A 76 -4.39 -6.12 8.22
N GLU A 77 -5.72 -6.26 8.23
CA GLU A 77 -6.48 -6.76 7.07
C GLU A 77 -6.25 -5.95 5.78
N ALA A 78 -5.71 -4.74 5.90
CA ALA A 78 -5.37 -3.84 4.81
C ALA A 78 -3.86 -3.58 4.78
N SER A 79 -3.05 -4.65 4.97
CA SER A 79 -1.59 -4.54 5.04
C SER A 79 -1.04 -3.69 3.90
N ARG A 80 -0.05 -2.82 4.04
CA ARG A 80 0.40 -1.93 2.93
C ARG A 80 1.77 -2.24 2.34
N HIS A 81 2.46 -3.26 2.82
CA HIS A 81 3.81 -3.59 2.39
C HIS A 81 3.83 -4.44 1.10
N TYR A 82 3.48 -3.86 -0.04
CA TYR A 82 3.61 -4.60 -1.29
C TYR A 82 5.08 -4.77 -1.69
N LYS A 83 5.61 -5.97 -1.44
CA LYS A 83 6.94 -6.42 -1.87
C LYS A 83 6.86 -7.03 -3.27
N GLN A 84 7.68 -6.55 -4.18
CA GLN A 84 7.84 -7.13 -5.52
C GLN A 84 8.76 -8.36 -5.46
N SER A 85 8.69 -9.20 -6.49
CA SER A 85 9.58 -10.35 -6.68
C SER A 85 11.06 -9.95 -6.52
N GLU A 86 11.83 -10.77 -5.79
CA GLU A 86 13.27 -10.60 -5.61
C GLU A 86 14.05 -11.02 -6.85
N GLU A 87 13.59 -12.05 -7.57
CA GLU A 87 14.26 -12.58 -8.75
C GLU A 87 14.00 -11.72 -10.00
N HIS A 88 12.78 -11.20 -10.12
CA HIS A 88 12.27 -10.52 -11.31
C HIS A 88 11.54 -9.20 -10.99
N PRO A 89 12.12 -8.28 -10.19
CA PRO A 89 11.44 -7.09 -9.70
C PRO A 89 10.93 -6.16 -10.80
N ASP A 90 11.56 -6.15 -11.98
CA ASP A 90 11.21 -5.25 -13.09
C ASP A 90 10.19 -5.83 -14.07
N ASP A 91 9.97 -7.14 -14.04
CA ASP A 91 8.91 -7.82 -14.81
C ASP A 91 7.67 -8.10 -13.93
N TRP A 92 7.76 -7.77 -12.64
CA TRP A 92 6.66 -7.83 -11.70
C TRP A 92 5.66 -6.68 -11.91
N PRO A 93 4.40 -6.85 -11.51
CA PRO A 93 3.44 -5.75 -11.49
C PRO A 93 3.95 -4.58 -10.64
N ALA A 94 3.77 -3.38 -11.17
CA ALA A 94 4.20 -2.15 -10.51
C ALA A 94 3.42 -1.87 -9.22
N CYS A 95 2.15 -2.28 -9.21
CA CYS A 95 1.19 -2.04 -8.14
C CYS A 95 0.60 -3.38 -7.69
N SER A 96 0.26 -3.48 -6.40
CA SER A 96 -0.39 -4.68 -5.87
C SER A 96 -1.71 -4.93 -6.58
N LEU A 97 -1.94 -6.19 -6.96
CA LEU A 97 -3.22 -6.64 -7.54
C LEU A 97 -4.13 -7.31 -6.49
N GLY A 98 -3.80 -7.22 -5.21
CA GLY A 98 -4.60 -7.76 -4.10
C GLY A 98 -4.72 -9.29 -4.07
N HIS A 99 -3.85 -10.02 -4.77
CA HIS A 99 -3.83 -11.48 -4.79
C HIS A 99 -2.39 -12.03 -4.75
N LYS A 100 -2.25 -13.26 -4.22
CA LYS A 100 -1.02 -14.04 -4.27
C LYS A 100 -0.79 -14.55 -5.68
N TYR A 101 0.44 -14.47 -6.19
CA TYR A 101 0.78 -15.13 -7.44
C TYR A 101 1.04 -16.61 -7.15
N LYS A 102 0.62 -17.49 -8.07
CA LYS A 102 0.62 -18.95 -7.84
C LYS A 102 2.01 -19.56 -7.74
N ASP A 103 3.02 -18.88 -8.29
CA ASP A 103 4.40 -19.34 -8.34
C ASP A 103 5.29 -18.72 -7.25
N GLY A 104 4.73 -17.83 -6.42
CA GLY A 104 5.04 -17.71 -5.00
C GLY A 104 6.49 -17.46 -4.61
N GLU A 105 7.09 -16.37 -5.10
CA GLU A 105 8.39 -15.91 -4.59
C GLU A 105 8.22 -15.15 -3.27
N ASN A 106 7.94 -15.86 -2.16
CA ASN A 106 7.88 -15.28 -0.80
C ASN A 106 7.10 -13.95 -0.69
N GLU A 107 6.07 -13.79 -1.53
CA GLU A 107 5.42 -12.51 -1.76
C GLU A 107 4.54 -12.10 -0.59
N GLU A 108 4.72 -10.85 -0.18
CA GLU A 108 3.77 -10.18 0.68
C GLU A 108 2.61 -9.64 -0.16
N VAL A 109 1.41 -10.14 0.13
CA VAL A 109 0.18 -9.53 -0.40
C VAL A 109 -0.03 -8.24 0.38
N GLY A 110 0.66 -7.18 -0.06
CA GLY A 110 0.27 -5.83 0.31
C GLY A 110 -1.18 -5.56 -0.10
N ALA A 111 -1.74 -4.46 0.36
CA ALA A 111 -3.15 -4.15 0.22
C ALA A 111 -3.49 -4.14 -1.26
N ASP A 112 -4.74 -4.45 -1.54
CA ASP A 112 -5.30 -4.30 -2.87
C ASP A 112 -5.15 -2.83 -3.36
N GLU A 113 -4.06 -2.54 -4.05
CA GLU A 113 -3.80 -1.30 -4.77
C GLU A 113 -4.16 -1.43 -6.26
N THR A 114 -5.00 -2.41 -6.61
CA THR A 114 -5.43 -2.64 -7.99
C THR A 114 -6.08 -1.40 -8.54
N ARG A 115 -5.73 -0.98 -9.75
CA ARG A 115 -6.46 0.10 -10.43
C ARG A 115 -7.96 -0.23 -10.52
N ALA A 116 -8.81 0.73 -10.17
CA ALA A 116 -10.25 0.56 -10.37
C ALA A 116 -10.70 1.10 -11.75
N ASN A 117 -11.86 0.66 -12.21
CA ASN A 117 -12.50 1.21 -13.42
C ASN A 117 -13.96 1.59 -13.12
N PRO A 118 -14.35 2.88 -13.17
CA PRO A 118 -13.47 4.06 -13.29
C PRO A 118 -12.46 4.18 -12.14
N VAL A 119 -11.40 4.96 -12.34
CA VAL A 119 -10.31 5.14 -11.34
C VAL A 119 -10.83 5.66 -9.99
N ASP A 120 -11.86 6.52 -10.02
CA ASP A 120 -12.50 7.08 -8.83
C ASP A 120 -13.04 5.99 -7.88
N ASN A 121 -13.28 4.77 -8.36
CA ASN A 121 -13.74 3.67 -7.52
C ASN A 121 -12.67 3.17 -6.52
N ALA A 122 -11.40 3.54 -6.68
CA ALA A 122 -10.34 3.23 -5.72
C ALA A 122 -10.25 4.24 -4.56
N TYR A 123 -11.09 5.29 -4.57
CA TYR A 123 -11.00 6.45 -3.68
C TYR A 123 -12.36 6.81 -3.05
N GLY A 124 -12.33 7.53 -1.94
CA GLY A 124 -13.55 8.07 -1.30
C GLY A 124 -14.49 6.99 -0.74
N GLN A 125 -15.78 7.07 -1.09
CA GLN A 125 -16.83 6.11 -0.68
C GLN A 125 -16.98 5.92 0.84
N ASN A 126 -16.67 6.95 1.63
CA ASN A 126 -16.64 6.89 3.09
C ASN A 126 -15.74 5.77 3.66
N LYS A 127 -14.80 5.25 2.86
CA LYS A 127 -13.96 4.09 3.20
C LYS A 127 -12.49 4.33 2.86
N TRP A 128 -12.24 4.91 1.70
CA TRP A 128 -10.92 5.15 1.15
C TRP A 128 -10.55 6.62 1.17
N GLY A 129 -9.25 6.90 1.26
CA GLY A 129 -8.73 8.25 1.15
C GLY A 129 -9.11 8.91 -0.19
N PRO A 130 -9.14 10.24 -0.28
CA PRO A 130 -9.31 10.95 -1.55
C PRO A 130 -8.14 10.71 -2.50
N MET A 131 -8.43 10.79 -3.79
CA MET A 131 -7.42 10.85 -4.85
C MET A 131 -6.74 12.22 -4.82
N THR A 132 -5.45 12.27 -5.14
CA THR A 132 -4.73 13.54 -5.28
C THR A 132 -5.25 14.29 -6.51
N ILE A 133 -5.58 15.56 -6.33
CA ILE A 133 -5.88 16.49 -7.43
C ILE A 133 -4.75 17.53 -7.49
N ALA A 134 -4.12 17.68 -8.64
CA ALA A 134 -2.97 18.57 -8.82
C ALA A 134 -2.95 19.25 -10.19
N LYS A 135 -1.93 20.08 -10.41
CA LYS A 135 -1.61 20.67 -11.73
C LYS A 135 -0.16 20.37 -12.13
N PRO A 136 0.18 20.39 -13.43
CA PRO A 136 1.57 20.36 -13.87
C PRO A 136 2.40 21.44 -13.18
N GLY A 137 3.63 21.12 -12.79
CA GLY A 137 4.51 22.02 -12.03
C GLY A 137 4.17 22.18 -10.55
N GLN A 138 3.09 21.58 -10.04
CA GLN A 138 2.79 21.59 -8.61
C GLN A 138 3.80 20.73 -7.83
N GLN A 139 4.27 21.24 -6.69
CA GLN A 139 5.01 20.44 -5.72
C GLN A 139 4.03 19.60 -4.88
N LEU A 140 4.30 18.29 -4.80
CA LEU A 140 3.65 17.35 -3.89
C LEU A 140 4.68 16.87 -2.88
N CYS A 141 4.23 16.53 -1.67
CA CYS A 141 5.08 15.90 -0.66
C CYS A 141 4.48 14.55 -0.27
N VAL A 142 5.30 13.52 -0.31
CA VAL A 142 4.91 12.16 0.06
C VAL A 142 5.48 11.83 1.45
N ARG A 143 4.70 11.09 2.24
CA ARG A 143 5.02 10.67 3.61
C ARG A 143 4.97 9.13 3.71
N TRP A 144 5.94 8.55 4.40
CA TRP A 144 6.05 7.10 4.64
C TRP A 144 6.65 6.81 6.04
N PRO A 145 6.36 5.65 6.64
CA PRO A 145 7.06 5.19 7.82
C PRO A 145 8.40 4.57 7.41
N ALA A 146 9.53 5.04 7.95
CA ALA A 146 10.84 4.42 7.63
C ALA A 146 11.17 3.17 8.44
N LYS A 147 10.37 2.87 9.47
CA LYS A 147 10.66 1.80 10.42
C LYS A 147 12.11 1.88 10.92
N ASN A 148 12.68 0.72 11.26
CA ASN A 148 14.08 0.53 11.61
C ASN A 148 15.11 0.99 10.56
N HIS A 149 14.72 1.44 9.36
CA HIS A 149 15.63 1.84 8.28
C HIS A 149 15.85 3.35 8.15
N GLN A 150 15.43 4.14 9.14
CA GLN A 150 15.57 5.61 9.10
C GLN A 150 17.04 6.12 8.96
N HIS A 151 18.03 5.29 9.29
CA HIS A 151 19.46 5.66 9.27
C HIS A 151 20.27 4.91 8.21
N GLU A 152 19.62 4.19 7.30
CA GLU A 152 20.36 3.46 6.28
C GLU A 152 20.95 4.42 5.24
N PRO A 153 22.28 4.38 5.04
CA PRO A 153 22.94 5.27 4.11
C PRO A 153 22.56 4.93 2.67
N ASN A 154 22.46 5.95 1.81
CA ASN A 154 22.20 5.81 0.37
C ASN A 154 20.85 5.15 0.01
N ASN A 155 19.89 5.13 0.93
CA ASN A 155 18.54 4.63 0.62
C ASN A 155 17.73 5.68 -0.13
N ILE A 156 17.37 5.35 -1.37
CA ILE A 156 16.63 6.21 -2.27
C ILE A 156 15.22 5.68 -2.48
N VAL A 157 14.25 6.58 -2.37
CA VAL A 157 12.90 6.42 -2.89
C VAL A 157 12.85 6.97 -4.31
N TYR A 158 12.35 6.18 -5.23
CA TYR A 158 12.05 6.59 -6.59
C TYR A 158 10.58 6.99 -6.69
N ILE A 159 10.33 8.16 -7.26
CA ILE A 159 8.98 8.59 -7.65
C ILE A 159 8.88 8.45 -9.17
N ASN A 160 8.05 7.51 -9.62
CA ASN A 160 7.83 7.23 -11.04
C ASN A 160 6.45 7.71 -11.46
N MET A 161 6.34 8.32 -12.64
CA MET A 161 5.06 8.83 -13.16
C MET A 161 5.04 8.76 -14.69
N SER A 162 3.98 8.16 -15.26
CA SER A 162 3.84 8.02 -16.70
C SER A 162 3.93 9.36 -17.46
N PRO A 163 4.44 9.37 -18.70
CA PRO A 163 4.56 10.59 -19.51
C PRO A 163 3.21 11.15 -19.98
N ALA A 164 2.19 10.30 -20.04
CA ALA A 164 0.83 10.62 -20.46
C ALA A 164 -0.19 9.98 -19.49
N PRO A 165 -1.45 10.45 -19.49
CA PRO A 165 -2.53 9.82 -18.72
C PRO A 165 -2.66 8.35 -19.11
N THR A 166 -2.93 7.48 -18.15
CA THR A 166 -3.02 6.04 -18.40
C THR A 166 -4.45 5.56 -18.25
N SER A 167 -4.84 4.55 -19.03
CA SER A 167 -6.09 3.80 -18.85
C SER A 167 -5.88 2.48 -18.10
N GLN A 168 -4.62 2.01 -18.03
CA GLN A 168 -4.15 0.81 -17.35
C GLN A 168 -2.87 1.12 -16.58
N ASP A 169 -2.48 0.24 -15.66
CA ASP A 169 -1.19 0.39 -14.99
C ASP A 169 -0.04 0.02 -15.95
N PRO A 170 0.96 0.89 -16.12
CA PRO A 170 2.19 0.53 -16.81
C PRO A 170 2.94 -0.59 -16.10
N THR A 171 3.80 -1.29 -16.83
CA THR A 171 4.70 -2.30 -16.23
C THR A 171 5.77 -1.63 -15.37
N GLN A 172 6.41 -2.39 -14.47
CA GLN A 172 7.50 -1.85 -13.67
C GLN A 172 8.67 -1.39 -14.55
N ARG A 173 9.03 -2.17 -15.59
CA ARG A 173 10.03 -1.80 -16.59
C ARG A 173 9.75 -0.46 -17.27
N GLN A 174 8.48 -0.16 -17.58
CA GLN A 174 8.08 1.14 -18.13
C GLN A 174 8.26 2.26 -17.10
N LEU A 175 7.78 2.07 -15.87
CA LEU A 175 7.91 3.07 -14.80
C LEU A 175 9.36 3.40 -14.44
N ASN A 176 10.27 2.43 -14.50
CA ASN A 176 11.70 2.66 -14.27
C ASN A 176 12.31 3.68 -15.25
N GLN A 177 11.72 3.86 -16.43
CA GLN A 177 12.15 4.86 -17.42
C GLN A 177 11.55 6.25 -17.16
N TRP A 178 10.62 6.35 -16.22
CA TRP A 178 9.81 7.55 -15.98
C TRP A 178 9.94 8.06 -14.54
N THR A 179 11.13 7.90 -13.95
CA THR A 179 11.46 8.51 -12.66
C THR A 179 11.47 10.03 -12.79
N ILE A 180 10.60 10.69 -12.01
CA ILE A 180 10.51 12.15 -11.93
C ILE A 180 11.17 12.73 -10.68
N ALA A 181 11.47 11.88 -9.69
CA ALA A 181 12.19 12.31 -8.47
C ALA A 181 12.95 11.14 -7.81
N LYS A 182 14.02 11.50 -7.10
CA LYS A 182 14.73 10.63 -6.16
C LYS A 182 14.72 11.32 -4.80
N LEU A 183 14.14 10.69 -3.79
CA LEU A 183 14.01 11.23 -2.44
C LEU A 183 14.89 10.42 -1.49
N GLN A 184 15.44 11.09 -0.48
CA GLN A 184 16.18 10.41 0.59
C GLN A 184 15.18 9.68 1.50
N TYR A 185 15.29 8.36 1.58
CA TYR A 185 14.37 7.54 2.40
C TYR A 185 14.44 7.92 3.88
N GLY A 186 15.66 8.11 4.39
CA GLY A 186 15.95 8.48 5.78
C GLY A 186 15.70 9.95 6.14
N ASN A 187 14.97 10.72 5.32
CA ASN A 187 14.58 12.09 5.65
C ASN A 187 13.45 12.10 6.68
N CYS A 188 13.82 11.74 7.91
CA CYS A 188 12.94 11.42 9.02
C CYS A 188 12.95 12.50 10.09
N PHE A 189 11.80 12.67 10.75
CA PHE A 189 11.59 13.70 11.77
C PHE A 189 11.41 13.04 13.14
N SER A 190 10.17 12.93 13.63
CA SER A 190 9.88 12.29 14.92
C SER A 190 9.37 10.86 14.77
N GLY A 191 9.38 10.14 15.90
CA GLY A 191 9.00 8.73 16.00
C GLY A 191 10.21 7.90 16.41
N GLY A 192 10.00 6.91 17.29
CA GLY A 192 11.01 5.86 17.49
C GLY A 192 11.24 5.08 16.19
N SER A 193 12.22 4.19 16.17
CA SER A 193 12.60 3.43 14.97
C SER A 193 11.38 2.92 14.19
N ASP A 194 10.51 2.13 14.79
CA ASP A 194 9.32 1.57 14.11
C ASP A 194 8.32 2.61 13.53
N LYS A 195 8.31 3.86 14.01
CA LYS A 195 7.30 4.86 13.61
C LYS A 195 7.91 6.19 13.18
N ALA A 196 9.17 6.15 12.74
CA ALA A 196 9.85 7.31 12.19
C ALA A 196 9.06 7.87 11.01
N ARG A 197 8.62 9.13 11.12
CA ARG A 197 7.86 9.83 10.10
C ARG A 197 8.82 10.48 9.12
N CYS A 198 8.83 9.96 7.91
CA CYS A 198 9.76 10.40 6.88
C CYS A 198 8.98 10.84 5.64
N GLY A 199 9.65 11.62 4.80
CA GLY A 199 8.99 12.10 3.61
C GLY A 199 9.92 12.88 2.71
N GLY A 200 9.39 13.29 1.56
CA GLY A 200 10.10 14.13 0.62
C GLY A 200 9.14 14.79 -0.35
N CYS A 201 9.57 15.90 -0.92
CA CYS A 201 8.76 16.65 -1.88
C CYS A 201 9.34 16.50 -3.28
N PHE A 202 8.46 16.42 -4.27
CA PHE A 202 8.79 16.37 -5.69
C PHE A 202 7.85 17.27 -6.48
N THR A 203 8.23 17.60 -7.71
CA THR A 203 7.43 18.48 -8.58
C THR A 203 6.88 17.67 -9.74
N ILE A 204 5.59 17.79 -10.02
CA ILE A 204 4.96 17.18 -11.20
C ILE A 204 5.56 17.84 -12.44
N PRO A 205 6.01 17.08 -13.47
CA PRO A 205 6.56 17.69 -14.68
C PRO A 205 5.58 18.67 -15.33
N GLN A 206 6.08 19.84 -15.76
CA GLN A 206 5.23 20.92 -16.31
C GLN A 206 4.56 20.55 -17.64
N ASN A 207 5.12 19.59 -18.37
CA ASN A 207 4.65 19.16 -19.69
C ASN A 207 3.58 18.06 -19.63
N ARG A 208 2.97 17.80 -18.47
CA ARG A 208 1.90 16.81 -18.33
C ARG A 208 0.56 17.41 -18.80
N ALA A 209 -0.11 16.73 -19.72
CA ALA A 209 -1.48 17.09 -20.11
C ALA A 209 -2.48 16.78 -18.99
N PRO A 210 -3.68 17.38 -18.97
CA PRO A 210 -4.76 16.99 -18.07
C PRO A 210 -5.12 15.51 -18.21
N GLY A 211 -5.53 14.89 -17.10
CA GLY A 211 -5.95 13.48 -17.06
C GLY A 211 -5.49 12.75 -15.81
N ASP A 212 -5.78 11.46 -15.76
CA ASP A 212 -5.44 10.59 -14.63
C ASP A 212 -4.12 9.87 -14.88
N TYR A 213 -3.17 10.03 -13.96
CA TYR A 213 -1.82 9.45 -14.02
C TYR A 213 -1.59 8.51 -12.86
N LEU A 214 -0.82 7.45 -13.09
CA LEU A 214 -0.22 6.67 -12.02
C LEU A 214 1.04 7.39 -11.51
N ILE A 215 1.15 7.53 -10.19
CA ILE A 215 2.39 7.78 -9.47
C ILE A 215 2.73 6.55 -8.63
N GLN A 216 3.97 6.08 -8.76
CA GLN A 216 4.52 5.02 -7.94
C GLN A 216 5.61 5.59 -7.04
N TRP A 217 5.48 5.31 -5.74
CA TRP A 217 6.58 5.35 -4.79
C TRP A 217 7.23 3.97 -4.78
N ARG A 218 8.55 3.90 -5.02
CA ARG A 218 9.31 2.64 -5.06
C ARG A 218 10.58 2.77 -4.25
N TRP A 219 10.78 1.89 -3.28
CA TRP A 219 11.94 1.89 -2.40
C TRP A 219 12.66 0.54 -2.49
N ARG A 220 13.99 0.60 -2.44
CA ARG A 220 14.86 -0.56 -2.37
C ARG A 220 15.44 -0.69 -0.96
N LEU A 221 15.22 -1.84 -0.35
CA LEU A 221 15.88 -2.28 0.88
C LEU A 221 16.93 -3.33 0.53
N ILE A 222 18.00 -3.42 1.32
CA ILE A 222 18.87 -4.60 1.32
C ILE A 222 18.43 -5.44 2.51
N GLY A 223 17.81 -6.59 2.23
CA GLY A 223 17.30 -7.50 3.24
C GLY A 223 18.39 -8.07 4.14
N SER A 224 17.98 -8.71 5.24
CA SER A 224 18.91 -9.29 6.23
C SER A 224 19.80 -10.42 5.68
N ASP A 225 19.39 -11.02 4.56
CA ASP A 225 20.11 -12.02 3.78
C ASP A 225 20.99 -11.40 2.66
N ASN A 226 21.11 -10.06 2.64
CA ASN A 226 21.81 -9.28 1.64
C ASN A 226 21.19 -9.37 0.23
N ILE A 227 19.91 -9.75 0.13
CA ILE A 227 19.14 -9.73 -1.12
C ILE A 227 18.41 -8.38 -1.24
N PRO A 228 18.46 -7.72 -2.41
CA PRO A 228 17.66 -6.52 -2.64
C PRO A 228 16.15 -6.81 -2.66
N GLU A 229 15.41 -6.07 -1.85
CA GLU A 229 13.95 -6.14 -1.77
C GLU A 229 13.36 -4.82 -2.30
N TRP A 230 12.26 -4.90 -3.04
CA TRP A 230 11.60 -3.74 -3.61
C TRP A 230 10.19 -3.60 -3.07
N TYR A 231 9.91 -2.46 -2.44
CA TYR A 231 8.60 -2.11 -1.91
C TYR A 231 7.97 -1.02 -2.76
N THR A 232 6.68 -1.15 -3.07
CA THR A 232 5.97 -0.13 -3.84
C THR A 232 4.65 0.28 -3.21
N SER A 233 4.24 1.51 -3.51
CA SER A 233 2.88 1.98 -3.28
C SER A 233 2.43 2.83 -4.46
N CYS A 234 1.21 2.59 -4.92
CA CYS A 234 0.64 3.22 -6.09
C CYS A 234 -0.52 4.16 -5.74
N SER A 235 -0.49 5.33 -6.34
CA SER A 235 -1.55 6.34 -6.27
C SER A 235 -1.89 6.85 -7.66
N ASP A 236 -3.14 7.20 -7.88
CA ASP A 236 -3.57 7.97 -9.02
C ASP A 236 -3.58 9.46 -8.65
N VAL A 237 -3.19 10.29 -9.62
CA VAL A 237 -3.24 11.75 -9.52
C VAL A 237 -4.00 12.28 -10.72
N ARG A 238 -5.05 13.04 -10.47
CA ARG A 238 -5.81 13.73 -11.52
C ARG A 238 -5.24 15.13 -11.73
N LEU A 239 -4.71 15.36 -12.94
CA LEU A 239 -4.22 16.66 -13.37
C LEU A 239 -5.32 17.45 -14.07
N GLY A 240 -5.56 18.68 -13.61
CA GLY A 240 -6.51 19.63 -14.20
C GLY A 240 -5.84 20.82 -14.91
N ASN A 241 -6.65 21.60 -15.64
CA ASN A 241 -6.23 22.80 -16.38
C ASN A 241 -6.16 24.10 -15.55
N GLY A 242 -6.50 24.08 -14.24
CA GLY A 242 -6.83 25.29 -13.47
C GLY A 242 -6.11 25.44 -12.13
N GLU A 243 -6.25 26.63 -11.52
CA GLU A 243 -5.53 27.09 -10.32
C GLU A 243 -5.53 26.05 -9.18
N GLY A 244 -4.48 25.23 -9.17
CA GLY A 244 -4.16 24.29 -8.10
C GLY A 244 -3.92 25.03 -6.79
N ARG A 245 -5.01 25.32 -6.08
CA ARG A 245 -5.11 25.71 -4.66
C ARG A 245 -6.53 26.03 -4.20
N GLY A 246 -7.57 25.61 -4.93
CA GLY A 246 -8.90 25.63 -4.35
C GLY A 246 -8.90 24.79 -3.09
N ASN A 247 -9.14 25.42 -1.93
CA ASN A 247 -9.68 24.77 -0.74
C ASN A 247 -10.70 23.77 -1.25
N THR A 248 -10.31 22.51 -1.35
CA THR A 248 -11.22 21.48 -1.83
C THR A 248 -12.13 21.28 -0.64
N THR A 249 -13.19 22.09 -0.59
CA THR A 249 -14.42 21.74 0.11
C THR A 249 -14.68 20.33 -0.38
N ILE A 250 -14.48 19.35 0.51
CA ILE A 250 -14.66 17.93 0.23
C ILE A 250 -15.90 17.83 -0.64
N PRO A 251 -15.81 17.30 -1.89
CA PRO A 251 -16.95 17.29 -2.79
C PRO A 251 -18.13 16.75 -2.01
N ALA A 252 -19.18 17.56 -1.90
CA ALA A 252 -20.35 17.23 -1.12
C ALA A 252 -20.74 15.81 -1.50
N GLN A 253 -20.73 14.94 -0.49
CA GLN A 253 -21.02 13.52 -0.59
C GLN A 253 -22.15 13.32 -1.62
N PRO A 254 -22.00 12.50 -2.67
CA PRO A 254 -23.09 12.24 -3.58
C PRO A 254 -24.26 11.77 -2.73
N ASN A 255 -25.32 12.58 -2.68
CA ASN A 255 -26.47 12.32 -1.84
C ASN A 255 -26.92 10.89 -2.10
N SER A 256 -26.80 10.07 -1.06
CA SER A 256 -27.39 8.74 -1.04
C SER A 256 -28.85 8.89 -1.48
N PRO A 257 -29.37 8.07 -2.42
CA PRO A 257 -30.74 8.23 -2.90
C PRO A 257 -31.68 8.19 -1.71
N SER A 258 -32.29 9.35 -1.42
CA SER A 258 -33.29 9.51 -0.38
C SER A 258 -34.41 8.53 -0.66
N LYS A 259 -34.63 7.58 0.27
CA LYS A 259 -35.81 6.71 0.23
C LYS A 259 -37.04 7.59 0.41
N THR A 260 -37.64 7.99 -0.70
CA THR A 260 -38.98 8.56 -0.70
C THR A 260 -39.93 7.54 -0.09
N SER A 261 -40.40 7.86 1.11
CA SER A 261 -41.56 7.27 1.78
C SER A 261 -42.80 7.48 0.89
N GLY A 262 -42.96 6.60 -0.09
CA GLY A 262 -44.12 6.56 -0.98
C GLY A 262 -45.29 5.86 -0.30
N SER A 263 -46.29 6.66 0.02
CA SER A 263 -47.60 6.28 0.56
C SER A 263 -48.29 5.18 -0.27
N LYS A 264 -48.91 4.23 0.44
CA LYS A 264 -49.71 3.13 -0.12
C LYS A 264 -50.85 3.66 -1.00
N LYS A 265 -50.94 3.19 -2.24
CA LYS A 265 -52.21 3.14 -2.98
C LYS A 265 -52.40 1.74 -3.57
N ASN A 266 -53.46 1.09 -3.11
CA ASN A 266 -53.96 -0.20 -3.58
C ASN A 266 -54.31 -0.12 -5.07
N THR A 267 -53.77 -1.03 -5.88
CA THR A 267 -54.44 -1.47 -7.10
C THR A 267 -54.01 -2.90 -7.45
N LYS A 268 -55.00 -3.80 -7.44
CA LYS A 268 -54.95 -5.18 -7.94
C LYS A 268 -55.04 -5.12 -9.47
N PRO A 269 -54.25 -5.89 -10.23
CA PRO A 269 -54.87 -6.97 -11.01
C PRO A 269 -54.02 -8.27 -11.18
N THR A 270 -54.75 -9.37 -11.01
CA THR A 270 -54.81 -10.67 -11.70
C THR A 270 -53.70 -11.16 -12.68
N THR A 271 -53.30 -12.44 -12.46
CA THR A 271 -52.81 -13.47 -13.42
C THR A 271 -51.46 -13.24 -14.14
N LYS A 272 -50.52 -14.19 -14.25
CA LYS A 272 -50.57 -15.61 -14.63
C LYS A 272 -49.46 -16.42 -13.95
N LYS A 273 -49.79 -17.67 -13.64
CA LYS A 273 -48.94 -18.70 -13.07
C LYS A 273 -48.23 -19.44 -14.22
N THR A 274 -46.90 -19.37 -14.29
CA THR A 274 -46.12 -20.27 -15.16
C THR A 274 -45.02 -20.91 -14.33
N THR A 275 -45.15 -22.23 -14.21
CA THR A 275 -44.31 -23.19 -13.51
C THR A 275 -42.94 -23.29 -14.18
N SER A 276 -41.85 -23.17 -13.42
CA SER A 276 -40.54 -23.65 -13.86
C SER A 276 -39.81 -24.30 -12.70
N THR A 277 -39.76 -25.62 -12.76
CA THR A 277 -39.11 -26.54 -11.83
C THR A 277 -37.60 -26.47 -12.03
N ARG A 278 -36.87 -25.76 -11.15
CA ARG A 278 -35.41 -25.77 -11.16
C ARG A 278 -34.89 -26.89 -10.26
N LYS A 279 -34.40 -27.97 -10.89
CA LYS A 279 -33.68 -29.07 -10.25
C LYS A 279 -32.42 -28.54 -9.53
N LYS A 280 -32.30 -28.85 -8.24
CA LYS A 280 -31.05 -28.76 -7.46
C LYS A 280 -30.09 -29.83 -7.99
N HIS A 281 -29.00 -29.39 -8.63
CA HIS A 281 -27.83 -30.24 -8.83
C HIS A 281 -26.80 -29.92 -7.75
N THR A 282 -26.57 -30.90 -6.88
CA THR A 282 -25.45 -30.95 -5.94
C THR A 282 -24.27 -31.61 -6.66
N PRO A 283 -23.08 -31.00 -6.71
CA PRO A 283 -21.88 -31.72 -7.10
C PRO A 283 -21.18 -32.25 -5.84
N THR A 284 -21.14 -33.57 -5.73
CA THR A 284 -20.23 -34.33 -4.87
C THR A 284 -18.82 -34.25 -5.45
N HIS A 285 -17.86 -33.64 -4.75
CA HIS A 285 -16.45 -33.79 -5.07
C HIS A 285 -15.71 -34.52 -3.95
N LYS A 286 -15.48 -35.82 -4.17
CA LYS A 286 -14.37 -36.57 -3.58
C LYS A 286 -13.09 -36.17 -4.30
N SER A 287 -12.05 -35.82 -3.56
CA SER A 287 -10.66 -36.06 -3.97
C SER A 287 -9.76 -35.99 -2.73
N LYS A 288 -9.34 -37.17 -2.24
CA LYS A 288 -8.16 -37.33 -1.41
C LYS A 288 -7.05 -37.81 -2.34
N GLY A 289 -6.07 -36.96 -2.60
CA GLY A 289 -4.84 -37.30 -3.31
C GLY A 289 -3.65 -36.82 -2.50
N HIS A 290 -3.09 -37.69 -1.66
CA HIS A 290 -1.79 -37.47 -1.03
C HIS A 290 -0.70 -37.63 -2.10
N HIS A 291 -0.08 -36.52 -2.53
CA HIS A 291 1.19 -36.60 -3.26
C HIS A 291 2.36 -36.43 -2.28
N LYS A 292 3.09 -37.52 -2.09
CA LYS A 292 4.39 -37.60 -1.42
C LYS A 292 5.42 -36.93 -2.33
N LEU A 293 5.96 -35.77 -1.92
CA LEU A 293 7.11 -35.16 -2.57
C LEU A 293 8.38 -35.93 -2.16
N GLN A 294 9.02 -36.62 -3.11
CA GLN A 294 10.36 -37.19 -2.91
C GLN A 294 11.41 -36.08 -3.07
N LYS A 295 12.15 -35.80 -1.99
CA LYS A 295 13.37 -34.98 -2.03
C LYS A 295 14.48 -35.73 -2.78
N LYS A 296 14.82 -35.29 -3.99
CA LYS A 296 16.08 -35.67 -4.65
C LYS A 296 17.23 -34.90 -3.96
N LYS A 297 18.06 -35.62 -3.20
CA LYS A 297 19.39 -35.16 -2.78
C LYS A 297 20.34 -35.32 -3.96
N THR A 298 20.90 -34.23 -4.47
CA THR A 298 22.05 -34.25 -5.37
C THR A 298 23.33 -34.20 -4.52
N HIS A 299 24.11 -35.28 -4.57
CA HIS A 299 25.47 -35.31 -4.04
C HIS A 299 26.42 -34.60 -5.00
N LYS A 300 27.05 -33.52 -4.53
CA LYS A 300 28.19 -32.88 -5.18
C LYS A 300 29.46 -33.64 -4.78
N LYS A 301 30.08 -34.35 -5.73
CA LYS A 301 31.42 -34.94 -5.57
C LYS A 301 32.45 -33.81 -5.56
N SER A 302 33.27 -33.79 -4.51
CA SER A 302 34.52 -33.05 -4.43
C SER A 302 35.64 -33.95 -4.98
N ASN A 303 36.39 -33.47 -5.97
CA ASN A 303 37.65 -34.07 -6.37
C ASN A 303 38.76 -33.33 -5.60
N HIS A 304 39.49 -34.08 -4.78
CA HIS A 304 40.87 -33.82 -4.40
C HIS A 304 41.68 -35.08 -4.72
#